data_AF-A0A4S2MMQ6-F1
#
_entry.id   AF-A0A4S2MMQ6-F1
#
_cell.length_a   1.000
_cell.length_b   1.000
_cell.length_c   1.000
_cell.angle_alpha   90.00
_cell.angle_beta   90.00
_cell.angle_gamma   90.00
#
_symmetry.space_group_name_H-M   'P 1'
#
loop_
_entity.id
_entity.type
_entity.pdbx_description
1 polymer ?
#
loop_
_entity_poly.entity_id
_entity_poly.type
_entity_poly.pdbx_seq_one_letter_code
_entity_poly.pdbx_strand_id
1 'polypeptide(L)'
;MDKWIMKRETSPADVCARWSHQSARIGDKIYIYGGQAKTSSNQRSDRWNNFLVKLSLGSDWSTSSPKMEGLPVPALPPNGPPPVANGYLWHDTKTIYMYGGLFSDTPPTEPTEFSLWAYDVGNGKWSDVTSQTKVSPESGSKEIQRAAEGAGANVPGRSLGFYFGGHLDGYTTKGWSQSTPRVYLKSLLEFNMETKTFRNVTESGLEKAGVPERADGVLVFVPWGKEGILVAIGGGTNDTFSQMNVVDIYNLDSKKWTKQSTDGPSPKYRVNPCAVVASASDGSSHQIYFFGGQNLVPYMSQQQYDDMWILTIPAFTWIKVDQEDQSVPPARAGHTCDMVGSQMIVIGGYVGDELSCDSPGVYIFDASNLQWETTYSARAGGFDGKNSDDDGPGPYRVPKVVIDVIGGSPEGGAKVTKPVRKADPDSPIFTGEPPGYRYTRYPTVSYATHTASDGTITTSTNISNPGNDDDGGSNIGAIVGGVVGGIVFIVALLFLGAYILYRRKIKELRANAAMFPGSVPPGSAGKEYSDDGTSQGRNSNSVQPGGFAPLGRNGSTQDLMGEPSFWGVLLSPRRSLRVVNH
;
A
#
# COMPACT_ATOMS: atom_id res chain seq x y z
N MET A 1 12.23 -45.84 -19.87
CA MET A 1 11.09 -44.92 -19.63
C MET A 1 11.62 -43.52 -19.75
N ASP A 2 11.50 -42.95 -20.94
CA ASP A 2 11.93 -41.58 -21.20
C ASP A 2 11.07 -40.61 -20.39
N LYS A 3 11.70 -39.84 -19.50
CA LYS A 3 11.04 -38.73 -18.80
C LYS A 3 10.89 -37.59 -19.79
N TRP A 4 9.70 -37.47 -20.39
CA TRP A 4 9.31 -36.31 -21.16
C TRP A 4 9.33 -35.09 -20.23
N ILE A 5 10.26 -34.16 -20.46
CA ILE A 5 10.30 -32.87 -19.75
C ILE A 5 9.22 -31.99 -20.37
N MET A 6 8.02 -31.95 -19.78
CA MET A 6 7.02 -30.97 -20.18
C MET A 6 7.44 -29.59 -19.69
N LYS A 7 7.42 -28.60 -20.59
CA LYS A 7 7.66 -27.20 -20.26
C LYS A 7 6.57 -26.75 -19.30
N ARG A 8 6.94 -26.21 -18.13
CA ARG A 8 5.99 -25.72 -17.14
C ARG A 8 5.19 -24.55 -17.74
N GLU A 9 3.87 -24.61 -17.60
CA GLU A 9 2.96 -23.55 -18.06
C GLU A 9 3.32 -22.22 -17.38
N THR A 10 3.19 -21.12 -18.13
CA THR A 10 3.51 -19.76 -17.68
C THR A 10 2.22 -18.98 -17.48
N SER A 11 2.12 -18.27 -16.36
CA SER A 11 0.94 -17.46 -16.04
C SER A 11 0.71 -16.39 -17.11
N PRO A 12 -0.54 -16.16 -17.57
CA PRO A 12 -0.81 -15.12 -18.55
C PRO A 12 -0.62 -13.73 -17.94
N ALA A 13 0.36 -12.98 -18.47
CA ALA A 13 0.59 -11.58 -18.13
C ALA A 13 -0.40 -10.68 -18.89
N ASP A 14 -0.55 -10.92 -20.19
CA ASP A 14 -1.53 -10.25 -21.04
C ASP A 14 -2.89 -10.94 -20.93
N VAL A 15 -3.84 -10.25 -20.30
CA VAL A 15 -5.21 -10.72 -20.08
C VAL A 15 -6.16 -9.59 -20.47
N CYS A 16 -7.34 -9.95 -20.96
CA CYS A 16 -8.39 -9.00 -21.31
C CYS A 16 -8.83 -8.15 -20.11
N ALA A 17 -8.89 -8.72 -18.91
CA ALA A 17 -9.16 -7.99 -17.67
C ALA A 17 -8.69 -8.79 -16.45
N ARG A 18 -8.38 -8.12 -15.34
CA ARG A 18 -8.00 -8.72 -14.06
C ARG A 18 -8.60 -7.93 -12.90
N TRP A 19 -9.17 -8.59 -11.89
CA TRP A 19 -9.70 -7.93 -10.70
C TRP A 19 -9.68 -8.86 -9.49
N SER A 20 -9.88 -8.31 -8.29
CA SER A 20 -9.91 -9.05 -7.03
C SER A 20 -8.63 -9.85 -6.75
N HIS A 21 -7.52 -9.46 -7.38
CA HIS A 21 -6.20 -10.03 -7.19
C HIS A 21 -5.53 -9.40 -5.98
N GLN A 22 -4.43 -10.00 -5.53
CA GLN A 22 -3.62 -9.47 -4.44
C GLN A 22 -2.28 -8.99 -5.00
N SER A 23 -1.74 -7.87 -4.49
CA SER A 23 -0.42 -7.36 -4.88
C SER A 23 0.53 -7.24 -3.68
N ALA A 24 1.83 -7.37 -3.96
CA ALA A 24 2.91 -7.11 -3.02
C ALA A 24 4.13 -6.52 -3.74
N ARG A 25 4.64 -5.40 -3.25
CA ARG A 25 5.86 -4.78 -3.78
C ARG A 25 7.10 -5.25 -3.01
N ILE A 26 8.01 -5.93 -3.69
CA ILE A 26 9.32 -6.29 -3.15
C ILE A 26 10.40 -5.69 -4.05
N GLY A 27 11.11 -4.70 -3.51
CA GLY A 27 12.18 -4.00 -4.23
C GLY A 27 11.65 -3.32 -5.49
N ASP A 28 12.23 -3.67 -6.63
CA ASP A 28 11.93 -3.14 -7.97
C ASP A 28 10.82 -3.93 -8.69
N LYS A 29 10.00 -4.69 -7.96
CA LYS A 29 8.95 -5.54 -8.55
C LYS A 29 7.66 -5.47 -7.75
N ILE A 30 6.54 -5.46 -8.46
CA ILE A 30 5.21 -5.74 -7.89
C ILE A 30 4.81 -7.14 -8.33
N TYR A 31 4.52 -8.00 -7.36
CA TYR A 31 3.99 -9.35 -7.59
C TYR A 31 2.47 -9.31 -7.48
N ILE A 32 1.80 -9.96 -8.42
CA ILE A 32 0.35 -10.03 -8.53
C ILE A 32 -0.03 -11.51 -8.49
N TYR A 33 -0.84 -11.89 -7.52
CA TYR A 33 -1.31 -13.26 -7.38
C TYR A 33 -2.84 -13.34 -7.52
N GLY A 34 -3.30 -14.43 -8.14
CA GLY A 34 -4.68 -14.89 -8.12
C GLY A 34 -5.72 -13.86 -8.58
N GLY A 35 -6.85 -13.86 -7.89
CA GLY A 35 -8.01 -13.08 -8.28
C GLY A 35 -8.79 -13.71 -9.43
N GLN A 36 -9.46 -12.85 -10.18
CA GLN A 36 -10.18 -13.21 -11.39
C GLN A 36 -9.49 -12.60 -12.61
N ALA A 37 -9.46 -13.35 -13.72
CA ALA A 37 -8.97 -12.86 -15.00
C ALA A 37 -9.85 -13.36 -16.15
N LYS A 38 -10.00 -12.51 -17.17
CA LYS A 38 -10.57 -12.89 -18.48
C LYS A 38 -9.43 -12.99 -19.49
N THR A 39 -9.35 -14.06 -20.26
CA THR A 39 -8.46 -14.16 -21.42
C THR A 39 -9.11 -13.62 -22.70
N SER A 40 -10.44 -13.52 -22.72
CA SER A 40 -11.22 -12.93 -23.82
C SER A 40 -12.42 -12.12 -23.32
N SER A 41 -12.89 -11.18 -24.13
CA SER A 41 -14.03 -10.29 -23.80
C SER A 41 -15.34 -11.04 -23.55
N ASN A 42 -15.53 -12.19 -24.20
CA ASN A 42 -16.73 -13.01 -24.09
C ASN A 42 -16.67 -14.06 -22.96
N GLN A 43 -15.57 -14.16 -22.21
CA GLN A 43 -15.47 -15.15 -21.12
C GLN A 43 -16.45 -14.82 -19.96
N ARG A 44 -17.27 -15.81 -19.58
CA ARG A 44 -18.30 -15.68 -18.52
C ARG A 44 -18.06 -16.56 -17.29
N SER A 45 -17.29 -17.64 -17.41
CA SER A 45 -16.93 -18.57 -16.33
C SER A 45 -15.42 -18.74 -16.21
N ASP A 46 -14.98 -19.52 -15.22
CA ASP A 46 -13.59 -20.01 -15.10
C ASP A 46 -12.56 -18.87 -15.00
N ARG A 47 -12.92 -17.84 -14.23
CA ARG A 47 -12.11 -16.61 -14.09
C ARG A 47 -11.12 -16.71 -12.93
N TRP A 48 -11.43 -17.51 -11.91
CA TRP A 48 -10.58 -17.69 -10.74
C TRP A 48 -9.31 -18.43 -11.11
N ASN A 49 -8.18 -17.94 -10.63
CA ASN A 49 -6.87 -18.48 -10.99
C ASN A 49 -5.89 -18.39 -9.83
N ASN A 50 -4.78 -19.11 -9.95
CA ASN A 50 -3.61 -19.03 -9.07
C ASN A 50 -2.40 -18.45 -9.84
N PHE A 51 -2.66 -17.60 -10.83
CA PHE A 51 -1.61 -17.02 -11.65
C PHE A 51 -0.72 -16.13 -10.79
N LEU A 52 0.58 -16.22 -11.04
CA LEU A 52 1.57 -15.32 -10.44
C LEU A 52 2.25 -14.55 -11.56
N VAL A 53 2.16 -13.24 -11.49
CA VAL A 53 2.71 -12.32 -12.49
C VAL A 53 3.53 -11.26 -11.75
N LYS A 54 4.57 -10.72 -12.37
CA LYS A 54 5.34 -9.60 -11.82
C LYS A 54 5.38 -8.42 -12.77
N LEU A 55 5.28 -7.20 -12.25
CA LEU A 55 5.51 -5.95 -12.96
C LEU A 55 6.88 -5.40 -12.55
N SER A 56 7.74 -5.14 -13.54
CA SER A 56 9.09 -4.60 -13.29
C SER A 56 9.08 -3.08 -13.14
N LEU A 57 9.74 -2.58 -12.11
CA LEU A 57 9.90 -1.15 -11.78
C LEU A 57 11.32 -0.63 -12.06
N GLY A 58 12.27 -1.51 -12.37
CA GLY A 58 13.67 -1.13 -12.59
C GLY A 58 13.95 -0.36 -13.90
N SER A 59 12.94 -0.10 -14.71
CA SER A 59 13.08 0.65 -15.97
C SER A 59 11.74 1.25 -16.40
N ASP A 60 11.80 2.34 -17.16
CA ASP A 60 10.63 3.05 -17.67
C ASP A 60 9.79 2.17 -18.60
N TRP A 61 8.48 2.45 -18.63
CA TRP A 61 7.51 1.82 -19.53
C TRP A 61 6.26 2.68 -19.70
N SER A 62 5.53 2.49 -20.79
CA SER A 62 4.22 3.12 -21.03
C SER A 62 3.09 2.26 -20.47
N THR A 63 2.00 2.88 -20.01
CA THR A 63 0.77 2.21 -19.57
C THR A 63 0.14 1.32 -20.65
N SER A 64 0.42 1.58 -21.93
CA SER A 64 -0.01 0.72 -23.04
C SER A 64 0.84 -0.55 -23.21
N SER A 65 2.03 -0.62 -22.60
CA SER A 65 2.91 -1.78 -22.64
C SER A 65 3.73 -1.93 -21.34
N PRO A 66 3.06 -2.17 -20.19
CA PRO A 66 3.75 -2.34 -18.93
C PRO A 66 4.69 -3.54 -18.98
N LYS A 67 5.81 -3.50 -18.25
CA LYS A 67 6.80 -4.60 -18.19
C LYS A 67 6.34 -5.75 -17.28
N MET A 68 5.20 -6.33 -17.66
CA MET A 68 4.56 -7.42 -16.96
C MET A 68 5.08 -8.77 -17.49
N GLU A 69 5.48 -9.65 -16.59
CA GLU A 69 6.03 -10.98 -16.90
C GLU A 69 5.27 -12.06 -16.12
N GLY A 70 4.80 -13.05 -16.86
CA GLY A 70 4.18 -14.25 -16.29
C GLY A 70 5.21 -15.15 -15.62
N LEU A 71 4.94 -15.60 -14.39
CA LEU A 71 5.77 -16.58 -13.70
C LEU A 71 5.17 -17.99 -13.84
N PRO A 72 5.94 -19.07 -13.59
CA PRO A 72 5.45 -20.42 -13.76
C PRO A 72 4.17 -20.67 -12.95
N VAL A 73 3.14 -21.22 -13.61
CA VAL A 73 1.86 -21.52 -12.95
C VAL A 73 2.13 -22.45 -11.76
N PRO A 74 1.64 -22.11 -10.55
CA PRO A 74 1.78 -22.98 -9.39
C PRO A 74 0.97 -24.27 -9.58
N ALA A 75 1.44 -25.37 -9.00
CA ALA A 75 0.60 -26.56 -8.90
C ALA A 75 -0.68 -26.25 -8.10
N LEU A 76 -1.76 -26.96 -8.39
CA LEU A 76 -2.99 -26.85 -7.59
C LEU A 76 -2.81 -27.52 -6.22
N PRO A 77 -3.67 -27.20 -5.24
CA PRO A 77 -3.69 -27.87 -3.95
C PRO A 77 -3.76 -29.41 -4.09
N PRO A 78 -3.09 -30.17 -3.21
CA PRO A 78 -2.35 -29.73 -2.02
C PRO A 78 -0.89 -29.32 -2.31
N ASN A 79 -0.44 -29.35 -3.58
CA ASN A 79 0.97 -29.18 -3.93
C ASN A 79 1.37 -27.73 -4.26
N GLY A 80 0.41 -26.82 -4.29
CA GLY A 80 0.64 -25.39 -4.46
C GLY A 80 -0.56 -24.56 -4.00
N PRO A 81 -0.43 -23.23 -4.05
CA PRO A 81 -1.42 -22.32 -3.53
C PRO A 81 -2.74 -22.40 -4.34
N PRO A 82 -3.90 -22.24 -3.67
CA PRO A 82 -5.21 -22.36 -4.30
C PRO A 82 -5.53 -21.15 -5.20
N PRO A 83 -6.37 -21.34 -6.23
CA PRO A 83 -6.93 -20.24 -7.00
C PRO A 83 -7.95 -19.48 -6.17
N VAL A 84 -7.57 -18.31 -5.65
CA VAL A 84 -8.41 -17.51 -4.73
C VAL A 84 -8.39 -16.02 -5.08
N ALA A 85 -9.50 -15.35 -4.78
CA ALA A 85 -9.68 -13.91 -4.91
C ALA A 85 -9.77 -13.21 -3.53
N ASN A 86 -9.60 -11.88 -3.49
CA ASN A 86 -9.77 -11.04 -2.28
C ASN A 86 -9.07 -11.59 -1.02
N GLY A 87 -7.80 -11.99 -1.16
CA GLY A 87 -6.92 -12.36 -0.05
C GLY A 87 -5.93 -11.22 0.22
N TYR A 88 -4.79 -11.52 0.85
CA TYR A 88 -3.72 -10.54 1.00
C TYR A 88 -2.32 -11.16 0.87
N LEU A 89 -1.36 -10.38 0.37
CA LEU A 89 0.04 -10.75 0.28
C LEU A 89 0.86 -9.95 1.29
N TRP A 90 1.20 -10.58 2.41
CA TRP A 90 2.27 -10.05 3.26
C TRP A 90 3.62 -10.34 2.64
N HIS A 91 4.64 -9.56 2.98
CA HIS A 91 5.98 -9.86 2.52
C HIS A 91 7.07 -9.32 3.43
N ASP A 92 8.19 -10.04 3.47
CA ASP A 92 9.46 -9.48 3.88
C ASP A 92 10.27 -9.05 2.63
N THR A 93 11.59 -8.97 2.72
CA THR A 93 12.46 -8.56 1.60
C THR A 93 12.73 -9.67 0.58
N LYS A 94 12.35 -10.92 0.87
CA LYS A 94 12.68 -12.12 0.08
C LYS A 94 11.50 -13.06 -0.13
N THR A 95 10.47 -12.97 0.70
CA THR A 95 9.38 -13.94 0.76
C THR A 95 8.04 -13.22 0.73
N ILE A 96 7.13 -13.71 -0.11
CA ILE A 96 5.71 -13.33 -0.10
C ILE A 96 4.93 -14.40 0.64
N TYR A 97 4.03 -13.99 1.53
CA TYR A 97 3.12 -14.86 2.27
C TYR A 97 1.69 -14.59 1.83
N MET A 98 1.03 -15.59 1.25
CA MET A 98 -0.34 -15.50 0.80
C MET A 98 -1.30 -15.94 1.91
N TYR A 99 -2.12 -15.00 2.36
CA TYR A 99 -3.14 -15.22 3.39
C TYR A 99 -4.55 -15.07 2.83
N GLY A 100 -5.44 -15.94 3.30
CA GLY A 100 -6.88 -15.77 3.09
C GLY A 100 -7.36 -16.08 1.68
N GLY A 101 -8.42 -15.37 1.29
CA GLY A 101 -9.05 -15.40 -0.02
C GLY A 101 -10.25 -16.34 -0.12
N LEU A 102 -11.15 -16.02 -1.05
CA LEU A 102 -12.33 -16.84 -1.37
C LEU A 102 -12.07 -17.71 -2.61
N PHE A 103 -12.61 -18.92 -2.55
CA PHE A 103 -12.66 -19.86 -3.66
C PHE A 103 -13.71 -19.44 -4.69
N SER A 104 -13.65 -20.06 -5.87
CA SER A 104 -14.54 -19.73 -6.98
C SER A 104 -15.99 -19.97 -6.60
N ASP A 105 -16.85 -19.01 -6.92
CA ASP A 105 -18.30 -19.17 -6.86
C ASP A 105 -18.91 -19.50 -8.23
N THR A 106 -18.15 -19.31 -9.32
CA THR A 106 -18.62 -19.52 -10.69
C THR A 106 -17.49 -20.04 -11.61
N PRO A 107 -17.39 -21.36 -11.83
CA PRO A 107 -18.16 -22.41 -11.16
C PRO A 107 -17.78 -22.55 -9.68
N PRO A 108 -18.70 -22.99 -8.79
CA PRO A 108 -18.37 -23.20 -7.39
C PRO A 108 -17.24 -24.22 -7.19
N THR A 109 -16.27 -23.88 -6.34
CA THR A 109 -15.19 -24.80 -5.92
C THR A 109 -15.16 -24.90 -4.40
N GLU A 110 -14.98 -26.11 -3.86
CA GLU A 110 -14.94 -26.32 -2.41
C GLU A 110 -13.66 -25.74 -1.79
N PRO A 111 -13.75 -25.00 -0.67
CA PRO A 111 -12.58 -24.54 0.06
C PRO A 111 -11.77 -25.70 0.65
N THR A 112 -10.45 -25.56 0.62
CA THR A 112 -9.54 -26.45 1.33
C THR A 112 -9.35 -25.99 2.78
N GLU A 113 -8.67 -26.81 3.58
CA GLU A 113 -8.16 -26.38 4.90
C GLU A 113 -7.34 -25.09 4.79
N PHE A 114 -7.26 -24.34 5.90
CA PHE A 114 -6.38 -23.18 5.98
C PHE A 114 -4.93 -23.60 5.70
N SER A 115 -4.27 -22.84 4.82
CA SER A 115 -2.85 -22.99 4.52
C SER A 115 -2.23 -21.62 4.30
N LEU A 116 -1.05 -21.42 4.87
CA LEU A 116 -0.19 -20.26 4.64
C LEU A 116 0.88 -20.64 3.62
N TRP A 117 0.79 -20.06 2.42
CA TRP A 117 1.73 -20.31 1.34
C TRP A 117 2.79 -19.22 1.28
N ALA A 118 4.05 -19.63 1.17
CA ALA A 118 5.20 -18.74 1.04
C ALA A 118 5.86 -18.90 -0.34
N TYR A 119 6.05 -17.79 -1.04
CA TYR A 119 6.81 -17.71 -2.29
C TYR A 119 8.18 -17.10 -2.03
N ASP A 120 9.22 -17.90 -2.23
CA ASP A 120 10.61 -17.43 -2.22
C ASP A 120 10.90 -16.72 -3.54
N VAL A 121 11.15 -15.42 -3.48
CA VAL A 121 11.41 -14.57 -4.65
C VAL A 121 12.73 -14.92 -5.34
N GLY A 122 13.75 -15.28 -4.57
CA GLY A 122 15.08 -15.60 -5.12
C GLY A 122 15.10 -16.93 -5.85
N ASN A 123 14.42 -17.93 -5.30
CA ASN A 123 14.35 -19.29 -5.86
C ASN A 123 13.15 -19.50 -6.79
N GLY A 124 12.19 -18.57 -6.80
CA GLY A 124 10.99 -18.64 -7.62
C GLY A 124 10.06 -19.80 -7.26
N LYS A 125 9.96 -20.16 -5.98
CA LYS A 125 9.29 -21.39 -5.53
C LYS A 125 8.27 -21.16 -4.41
N TRP A 126 7.12 -21.79 -4.55
CA TRP A 126 6.10 -21.88 -3.51
C TRP A 126 6.37 -23.01 -2.51
N SER A 127 6.04 -22.78 -1.25
CA SER A 127 6.08 -23.77 -0.17
C SER A 127 4.91 -23.55 0.79
N ASP A 128 4.32 -24.64 1.27
CA ASP A 128 3.36 -24.59 2.39
C ASP A 128 4.15 -24.47 3.69
N VAL A 129 3.94 -23.37 4.42
CA VAL A 129 4.62 -23.10 5.70
C VAL A 129 3.68 -23.22 6.89
N THR A 130 2.46 -23.74 6.70
CA THR A 130 1.41 -23.81 7.73
C THR A 130 1.89 -24.53 8.99
N SER A 131 2.56 -25.67 8.84
CA SER A 131 3.10 -26.45 9.97
C SER A 131 4.21 -25.75 10.75
N GLN A 132 4.77 -24.66 10.20
CA GLN A 132 5.80 -23.85 10.82
C GLN A 132 5.20 -22.63 11.54
N THR A 133 3.89 -22.41 11.41
CA THR A 133 3.22 -21.29 12.05
C THR A 133 2.84 -21.63 13.49
N LYS A 134 2.78 -20.60 14.33
CA LYS A 134 2.30 -20.70 15.71
C LYS A 134 1.40 -19.52 16.04
N VAL A 135 0.52 -19.71 17.01
CA VAL A 135 -0.32 -18.63 17.54
C VAL A 135 0.25 -18.17 18.87
N SER A 136 0.41 -16.86 19.03
CA SER A 136 0.92 -16.26 20.27
C SER A 136 0.04 -16.63 21.46
N PRO A 137 0.61 -16.93 22.64
CA PRO A 137 -0.16 -17.10 23.87
C PRO A 137 -1.00 -15.88 24.26
N GLU A 138 -0.59 -14.68 23.81
CA GLU A 138 -1.30 -13.41 24.04
C GLU A 138 -2.43 -13.16 23.02
N SER A 139 -2.69 -14.11 22.13
CA SER A 139 -3.73 -13.99 21.10
C SER A 139 -5.12 -14.19 21.68
N GLY A 140 -6.07 -13.32 21.35
CA GLY A 140 -7.48 -13.46 21.77
C GLY A 140 -8.19 -14.68 21.15
N SER A 141 -7.61 -15.27 20.09
CA SER A 141 -8.06 -16.54 19.52
C SER A 141 -6.87 -17.47 19.27
N LYS A 142 -7.08 -18.77 19.48
CA LYS A 142 -6.11 -19.83 19.15
C LYS A 142 -6.24 -20.36 17.73
N GLU A 143 -7.33 -20.03 17.05
CA GLU A 143 -7.62 -20.49 15.70
C GLU A 143 -7.40 -19.34 14.69
N ILE A 144 -6.67 -19.65 13.62
CA ILE A 144 -6.48 -18.74 12.48
C ILE A 144 -7.35 -19.24 11.33
N GLN A 145 -8.31 -18.41 10.94
CA GLN A 145 -9.27 -18.73 9.90
C GLN A 145 -8.89 -18.08 8.57
N ARG A 146 -9.30 -18.70 7.46
CA ARG A 146 -9.17 -18.13 6.12
C ARG A 146 -10.26 -17.08 5.93
N ALA A 147 -9.93 -15.82 6.13
CA ALA A 147 -10.83 -14.71 5.79
C ALA A 147 -10.64 -14.27 4.33
N ALA A 148 -11.66 -13.67 3.74
CA ALA A 148 -11.58 -12.97 2.46
C ALA A 148 -12.12 -11.54 2.61
N GLU A 149 -11.83 -10.68 1.63
CA GLU A 149 -12.35 -9.30 1.56
C GLU A 149 -11.99 -8.47 2.80
N GLY A 150 -10.92 -8.79 3.50
CA GLY A 150 -10.39 -7.97 4.59
C GLY A 150 -9.34 -7.00 4.06
N ALA A 151 -8.99 -6.04 4.90
CA ALA A 151 -8.03 -5.01 4.58
C ALA A 151 -6.67 -5.35 5.18
N GLY A 152 -5.66 -5.60 4.34
CA GLY A 152 -4.31 -5.92 4.81
C GLY A 152 -3.34 -4.74 4.73
N ALA A 153 -2.29 -4.78 5.55
CA ALA A 153 -1.17 -3.86 5.52
C ALA A 153 0.15 -4.60 5.81
N ASN A 154 1.23 -4.22 5.13
CA ASN A 154 2.60 -4.56 5.56
C ASN A 154 3.18 -3.36 6.31
N VAL A 155 3.97 -3.59 7.35
CA VAL A 155 4.74 -2.53 8.02
C VAL A 155 6.09 -2.40 7.32
N PRO A 156 6.34 -1.29 6.60
CA PRO A 156 7.58 -1.12 5.86
C PRO A 156 8.84 -1.27 6.74
N GLY A 157 9.83 -2.00 6.23
CA GLY A 157 11.09 -2.26 6.95
C GLY A 157 10.99 -3.22 8.14
N ARG A 158 9.80 -3.76 8.43
CA ARG A 158 9.57 -4.77 9.47
C ARG A 158 8.97 -6.02 8.84
N SER A 159 9.39 -7.20 9.28
CA SER A 159 8.77 -8.47 8.91
C SER A 159 7.43 -8.67 9.64
N LEU A 160 6.53 -7.68 9.54
CA LEU A 160 5.27 -7.58 10.27
C LEU A 160 4.14 -7.15 9.35
N GLY A 161 3.07 -7.94 9.34
CA GLY A 161 1.86 -7.68 8.57
C GLY A 161 0.61 -7.66 9.43
N PHE A 162 -0.42 -6.98 8.96
CA PHE A 162 -1.74 -6.92 9.58
C PHE A 162 -2.84 -7.26 8.56
N TYR A 163 -3.95 -7.79 9.04
CA TYR A 163 -5.17 -8.01 8.26
C TYR A 163 -6.39 -7.75 9.14
N PHE A 164 -7.21 -6.80 8.72
CA PHE A 164 -8.35 -6.30 9.48
C PHE A 164 -9.67 -6.66 8.80
N GLY A 165 -10.59 -7.20 9.57
CA GLY A 165 -11.95 -7.50 9.14
C GLY A 165 -12.01 -8.59 8.07
N GLY A 166 -12.88 -8.40 7.08
CA GLY A 166 -13.24 -9.41 6.08
C GLY A 166 -14.44 -10.24 6.52
N HIS A 167 -14.62 -11.40 5.89
CA HIS A 167 -15.72 -12.30 6.22
C HIS A 167 -15.32 -13.78 6.15
N LEU A 168 -16.19 -14.62 6.71
CA LEU A 168 -16.14 -16.08 6.61
C LEU A 168 -17.46 -16.61 6.05
N ASP A 169 -17.40 -17.50 5.07
CA ASP A 169 -18.56 -18.18 4.50
C ASP A 169 -18.21 -19.51 3.81
N GLY A 170 -19.17 -20.05 3.04
CA GLY A 170 -19.03 -21.30 2.29
C GLY A 170 -17.95 -21.31 1.20
N TYR A 171 -17.39 -20.16 0.83
CA TYR A 171 -16.29 -20.03 -0.14
C TYR A 171 -14.94 -19.72 0.53
N THR A 172 -14.92 -19.49 1.84
CA THR A 172 -13.67 -19.27 2.58
C THR A 172 -13.37 -20.44 3.51
N THR A 173 -14.39 -21.12 4.02
CA THR A 173 -14.26 -22.09 5.11
C THR A 173 -14.73 -23.47 4.68
N LYS A 174 -13.85 -24.46 4.79
CA LYS A 174 -14.16 -25.85 4.44
C LYS A 174 -15.28 -26.38 5.35
N GLY A 175 -16.25 -27.07 4.75
CA GLY A 175 -17.40 -27.65 5.47
C GLY A 175 -18.47 -26.63 5.89
N TRP A 176 -18.32 -25.35 5.56
CA TRP A 176 -19.33 -24.34 5.83
C TRP A 176 -20.49 -24.47 4.84
N SER A 177 -21.71 -24.62 5.35
CA SER A 177 -22.89 -24.74 4.49
C SER A 177 -23.18 -23.43 3.74
N GLN A 178 -23.46 -23.52 2.44
CA GLN A 178 -23.91 -22.39 1.63
C GLN A 178 -25.27 -21.81 2.11
N SER A 179 -26.00 -22.55 2.94
CA SER A 179 -27.22 -22.06 3.59
C SER A 179 -26.96 -21.25 4.87
N THR A 180 -25.75 -21.29 5.41
CA THR A 180 -25.38 -20.55 6.63
C THR A 180 -24.91 -19.15 6.22
N PRO A 181 -25.52 -18.08 6.74
CA PRO A 181 -25.11 -16.71 6.44
C PRO A 181 -23.64 -16.48 6.71
N ARG A 182 -23.00 -15.65 5.88
CA ARG A 182 -21.62 -15.22 6.11
C ARG A 182 -21.49 -14.44 7.43
N VAL A 183 -20.33 -14.53 8.05
CA VAL A 183 -19.97 -13.79 9.25
C VAL A 183 -18.96 -12.71 8.90
N TYR A 184 -19.30 -11.45 9.14
CA TYR A 184 -18.35 -10.35 9.03
C TYR A 184 -17.44 -10.31 10.25
N LEU A 185 -16.19 -9.93 10.02
CA LEU A 185 -15.15 -9.93 11.04
C LEU A 185 -14.88 -8.50 11.49
N LYS A 186 -14.67 -8.36 12.80
CA LYS A 186 -14.07 -7.17 13.43
C LYS A 186 -12.64 -7.44 13.92
N SER A 187 -12.04 -8.56 13.51
CA SER A 187 -10.76 -9.00 14.02
C SER A 187 -9.58 -8.27 13.36
N LEU A 188 -8.55 -7.99 14.15
CA LEU A 188 -7.24 -7.56 13.64
C LEU A 188 -6.25 -8.70 13.86
N LEU A 189 -5.82 -9.31 12.77
CA LEU A 189 -4.79 -10.35 12.75
C LEU A 189 -3.44 -9.69 12.49
N GLU A 190 -2.48 -9.95 13.37
CA GLU A 190 -1.07 -9.61 13.22
C GLU A 190 -0.30 -10.87 12.82
N PHE A 191 0.64 -10.73 11.88
CA PHE A 191 1.52 -11.80 11.45
C PHE A 191 2.99 -11.33 11.46
N ASN A 192 3.79 -11.93 12.35
CA ASN A 192 5.23 -11.76 12.37
C ASN A 192 5.87 -12.80 11.43
N MET A 193 6.37 -12.34 10.29
CA MET A 193 6.90 -13.18 9.21
C MET A 193 8.23 -13.85 9.55
N GLU A 194 9.06 -13.20 10.37
CA GLU A 194 10.36 -13.73 10.82
C GLU A 194 10.18 -14.98 11.70
N THR A 195 9.26 -14.90 12.65
CA THR A 195 8.98 -15.99 13.61
C THR A 195 7.82 -16.89 13.18
N LYS A 196 7.13 -16.55 12.07
CA LYS A 196 5.90 -17.19 11.58
C LYS A 196 4.81 -17.27 12.66
N THR A 197 4.67 -16.20 13.43
CA THR A 197 3.74 -16.14 14.56
C THR A 197 2.53 -15.27 14.23
N PHE A 198 1.33 -15.82 14.41
CA PHE A 198 0.08 -15.07 14.37
C PHE A 198 -0.28 -14.55 15.76
N ARG A 199 -0.89 -13.36 15.81
CA ARG A 199 -1.56 -12.85 17.01
C ARG A 199 -2.85 -12.15 16.62
N ASN A 200 -3.96 -12.57 17.20
CA ASN A 200 -5.23 -11.85 17.11
C ASN A 200 -5.25 -10.77 18.20
N VAL A 201 -5.21 -9.49 17.80
CA VAL A 201 -5.09 -8.32 18.69
C VAL A 201 -6.41 -7.55 18.89
N THR A 202 -7.52 -8.21 18.59
CA THR A 202 -8.88 -7.65 18.58
C THR A 202 -9.33 -7.11 19.93
N GLU A 203 -8.94 -7.73 21.05
CA GLU A 203 -9.53 -7.39 22.36
C GLU A 203 -9.10 -6.02 22.92
N SER A 204 -8.06 -5.40 22.39
CA SER A 204 -7.50 -4.16 22.93
C SER A 204 -8.18 -2.90 22.38
N GLY A 205 -9.28 -2.52 23.01
CA GLY A 205 -9.94 -1.22 22.80
C GLY A 205 -10.98 -1.16 21.70
N LEU A 206 -11.27 -2.27 20.98
CA LEU A 206 -12.34 -2.28 19.97
C LEU A 206 -13.72 -1.94 20.55
N GLU A 207 -14.05 -2.45 21.75
CA GLU A 207 -15.33 -2.18 22.41
C GLU A 207 -15.45 -0.70 22.80
N LYS A 208 -14.38 -0.13 23.37
CA LYS A 208 -14.32 1.29 23.71
C LYS A 208 -14.37 2.17 22.46
N ALA A 209 -13.67 1.78 21.40
CA ALA A 209 -13.59 2.55 20.18
C ALA A 209 -14.85 2.43 19.32
N GLY A 210 -15.65 1.36 19.44
CA GLY A 210 -16.83 1.13 18.60
C GLY A 210 -16.47 0.87 17.13
N VAL A 211 -15.37 0.17 16.89
CA VAL A 211 -14.94 -0.20 15.53
C VAL A 211 -15.89 -1.30 15.00
N PRO A 212 -16.55 -1.10 13.85
CA PRO A 212 -17.52 -2.06 13.33
C PRO A 212 -16.84 -3.28 12.70
N GLU A 213 -17.60 -4.37 12.60
CA GLU A 213 -17.26 -5.44 11.64
C GLU A 213 -17.41 -4.91 10.21
N ARG A 214 -16.47 -5.26 9.33
CA ARG A 214 -16.52 -4.83 7.93
C ARG A 214 -15.63 -5.67 7.03
N ALA A 215 -16.04 -5.77 5.77
CA ALA A 215 -15.24 -6.25 4.65
C ALA A 215 -15.04 -5.12 3.62
N ASP A 216 -14.17 -5.36 2.64
CA ASP A 216 -13.90 -4.55 1.46
C ASP A 216 -13.48 -3.11 1.75
N GLY A 217 -12.86 -2.86 2.90
CA GLY A 217 -12.18 -1.60 3.21
C GLY A 217 -10.71 -1.60 2.80
N VAL A 218 -9.99 -0.56 3.20
CA VAL A 218 -8.53 -0.47 3.08
C VAL A 218 -7.90 -0.25 4.45
N LEU A 219 -6.67 -0.73 4.61
CA LEU A 219 -5.86 -0.60 5.81
C LEU A 219 -4.49 -0.13 5.37
N VAL A 220 -4.07 1.05 5.80
CA VAL A 220 -2.79 1.63 5.41
C VAL A 220 -1.93 1.87 6.63
N PHE A 221 -0.64 1.54 6.52
CA PHE A 221 0.35 1.88 7.54
C PHE A 221 0.82 3.33 7.33
N VAL A 222 0.83 4.12 8.40
CA VAL A 222 1.34 5.48 8.42
C VAL A 222 2.42 5.58 9.50
N PRO A 223 3.62 6.11 9.18
CA PRO A 223 4.73 6.21 10.14
C PRO A 223 4.54 7.38 11.12
N TRP A 224 3.43 7.35 11.85
CA TRP A 224 3.08 8.31 12.88
C TRP A 224 3.02 7.63 14.26
N GLY A 225 3.57 8.27 15.28
CA GLY A 225 3.74 7.73 16.62
C GLY A 225 5.10 7.05 16.79
N LYS A 226 5.27 6.28 17.87
CA LYS A 226 6.55 5.61 18.17
C LYS A 226 6.79 4.38 17.29
N GLU A 227 5.75 3.58 17.04
CA GLU A 227 5.81 2.37 16.22
C GLU A 227 5.00 2.45 14.92
N GLY A 228 4.30 3.57 14.69
CA GLY A 228 3.41 3.76 13.56
C GLY A 228 1.94 3.52 13.94
N ILE A 229 1.05 3.85 13.00
CA ILE A 229 -0.37 3.58 13.10
C ILE A 229 -0.88 2.85 11.86
N LEU A 230 -1.98 2.13 12.02
CA LEU A 230 -2.81 1.70 10.89
C LEU A 230 -4.04 2.59 10.83
N VAL A 231 -4.42 3.00 9.63
CA VAL A 231 -5.64 3.75 9.37
C VAL A 231 -6.55 2.87 8.52
N ALA A 232 -7.72 2.54 9.04
CA ALA A 232 -8.72 1.73 8.36
C ALA A 232 -9.85 2.61 7.82
N ILE A 233 -10.13 2.51 6.52
CA ILE A 233 -11.02 3.42 5.78
C ILE A 233 -12.00 2.62 4.91
N GLY A 234 -13.26 3.06 4.88
CA GLY A 234 -14.31 2.47 4.05
C GLY A 234 -14.67 1.05 4.48
N GLY A 235 -15.24 0.29 3.55
CA GLY A 235 -15.72 -1.06 3.82
C GLY A 235 -17.10 -1.09 4.47
N GLY A 236 -17.70 -2.27 4.56
CA GLY A 236 -19.03 -2.44 5.14
C GLY A 236 -19.44 -3.89 5.35
N THR A 237 -20.69 -4.06 5.75
CA THR A 237 -21.41 -5.33 5.80
C THR A 237 -22.48 -5.34 4.72
N ASN A 238 -23.28 -6.41 4.70
CA ASN A 238 -24.49 -6.46 3.86
C ASN A 238 -25.55 -5.41 4.26
N ASP A 239 -25.50 -4.91 5.48
CA ASP A 239 -26.52 -4.01 6.04
C ASP A 239 -26.04 -2.55 6.09
N THR A 240 -24.75 -2.30 6.35
CA THR A 240 -24.24 -0.95 6.63
C THR A 240 -22.84 -0.71 6.08
N PHE A 241 -22.52 0.55 5.74
CA PHE A 241 -21.19 0.97 5.29
C PHE A 241 -20.53 1.88 6.32
N SER A 242 -19.20 1.73 6.44
CA SER A 242 -18.39 2.67 7.20
C SER A 242 -18.43 4.05 6.53
N GLN A 243 -18.81 5.05 7.32
CA GLN A 243 -18.86 6.43 6.86
C GLN A 243 -17.47 7.02 6.73
N MET A 244 -17.29 7.97 5.80
CA MET A 244 -15.97 8.59 5.52
C MET A 244 -15.66 9.80 6.41
N ASN A 245 -16.62 10.23 7.24
CA ASN A 245 -16.47 11.32 8.22
C ASN A 245 -15.75 10.88 9.51
N VAL A 246 -15.37 9.60 9.61
CA VAL A 246 -14.61 9.03 10.72
C VAL A 246 -13.75 7.89 10.21
N VAL A 247 -12.53 7.78 10.73
CA VAL A 247 -11.61 6.67 10.45
C VAL A 247 -11.21 5.97 11.75
N ASP A 248 -10.92 4.68 11.65
CA ASP A 248 -10.43 3.89 12.78
C ASP A 248 -8.90 3.82 12.73
N ILE A 249 -8.27 4.13 13.86
CA ILE A 249 -6.82 4.19 14.00
C ILE A 249 -6.37 3.14 14.99
N TYR A 250 -5.48 2.25 14.57
CA TYR A 250 -4.79 1.32 15.44
C TYR A 250 -3.37 1.80 15.73
N ASN A 251 -3.03 2.01 17.00
CA ASN A 251 -1.67 2.36 17.41
C ASN A 251 -0.84 1.10 17.66
N LEU A 252 0.26 0.92 16.94
CA LEU A 252 1.12 -0.26 17.06
C LEU A 252 1.87 -0.33 18.40
N ASP A 253 2.16 0.82 19.04
CA ASP A 253 2.91 0.86 20.31
C ASP A 253 1.98 0.52 21.49
N SER A 254 0.84 1.20 21.60
CA SER A 254 -0.13 0.95 22.68
C SER A 254 -1.03 -0.26 22.43
N LYS A 255 -1.07 -0.76 21.19
CA LYS A 255 -1.97 -1.82 20.71
C LYS A 255 -3.45 -1.49 20.89
N LYS A 256 -3.83 -0.22 20.83
CA LYS A 256 -5.22 0.23 21.02
C LYS A 256 -5.82 0.79 19.75
N TRP A 257 -7.12 0.52 19.58
CA TRP A 257 -7.97 1.22 18.62
C TRP A 257 -8.50 2.54 19.18
N THR A 258 -8.58 3.54 18.30
CA THR A 258 -9.21 4.83 18.54
C THR A 258 -9.97 5.25 17.29
N LYS A 259 -10.92 6.20 17.42
CA LYS A 259 -11.59 6.83 16.28
C LYS A 259 -11.10 8.26 16.11
N GLN A 260 -10.99 8.69 14.87
CA GLN A 260 -10.68 10.06 14.52
C GLN A 260 -11.69 10.56 13.49
N SER A 261 -12.41 11.62 13.83
CA SER A 261 -13.26 12.31 12.87
C SER A 261 -12.41 12.94 11.78
N THR A 262 -12.95 12.97 10.57
CA THR A 262 -12.36 13.67 9.44
C THR A 262 -13.10 14.97 9.14
N ASP A 263 -12.42 15.87 8.46
CA ASP A 263 -12.96 17.18 8.06
C ASP A 263 -12.74 17.41 6.55
N GLY A 264 -13.28 18.50 6.01
CA GLY A 264 -13.30 18.77 4.57
C GLY A 264 -14.45 18.06 3.83
N PRO A 265 -14.56 18.23 2.50
CA PRO A 265 -15.47 17.42 1.69
C PRO A 265 -15.02 15.95 1.74
N SER A 266 -15.94 15.02 1.95
CA SER A 266 -15.59 13.59 2.08
C SER A 266 -16.09 12.77 0.89
N PRO A 267 -15.37 11.69 0.52
CA PRO A 267 -15.89 10.72 -0.43
C PRO A 267 -17.20 10.11 0.09
N LYS A 268 -18.05 9.68 -0.84
CA LYS A 268 -19.17 8.79 -0.48
C LYS A 268 -18.62 7.47 0.08
N TYR A 269 -19.35 6.88 1.03
CA TYR A 269 -19.03 5.55 1.55
C TYR A 269 -18.97 4.53 0.40
N ARG A 270 -18.05 3.58 0.51
CA ARG A 270 -17.75 2.63 -0.57
C ARG A 270 -16.94 1.44 -0.07
N VAL A 271 -16.91 0.42 -0.92
CA VAL A 271 -16.17 -0.84 -0.77
C VAL A 271 -15.24 -1.06 -1.96
N ASN A 272 -14.23 -1.90 -1.77
CA ASN A 272 -13.19 -2.24 -2.73
C ASN A 272 -12.45 -1.06 -3.39
N PRO A 273 -12.15 0.06 -2.68
CA PRO A 273 -11.20 1.05 -3.19
C PRO A 273 -9.77 0.51 -3.04
N CYS A 274 -8.80 1.22 -3.59
CA CYS A 274 -7.41 1.06 -3.18
C CYS A 274 -6.94 2.30 -2.39
N ALA A 275 -5.90 2.14 -1.58
CA ALA A 275 -5.24 3.28 -0.95
C ALA A 275 -3.75 3.06 -0.75
N VAL A 276 -2.97 4.13 -0.88
CA VAL A 276 -1.52 4.16 -0.67
C VAL A 276 -1.10 5.41 0.07
N VAL A 277 0.06 5.36 0.72
CA VAL A 277 0.61 6.47 1.50
C VAL A 277 1.83 7.06 0.80
N ALA A 278 1.89 8.39 0.72
CA ALA A 278 3.11 9.13 0.45
C ALA A 278 3.38 10.11 1.60
N SER A 279 4.65 10.35 1.92
CA SER A 279 5.05 11.12 3.10
C SER A 279 5.92 12.31 2.70
N ALA A 280 5.69 13.46 3.32
CA ALA A 280 6.63 14.58 3.23
C ALA A 280 8.05 14.13 3.64
N SER A 281 9.07 14.75 3.05
CA SER A 281 10.48 14.32 3.24
C SER A 281 10.94 14.39 4.70
N ASP A 282 10.39 15.34 5.45
CA ASP A 282 10.68 15.55 6.86
C ASP A 282 9.74 14.77 7.81
N GLY A 283 8.77 14.03 7.27
CA GLY A 283 7.77 13.30 8.05
C GLY A 283 6.75 14.19 8.78
N SER A 284 6.70 15.49 8.48
CA SER A 284 5.74 16.42 9.10
C SER A 284 4.30 16.13 8.70
N SER A 285 4.08 15.49 7.55
CA SER A 285 2.76 15.09 7.09
C SER A 285 2.80 13.82 6.23
N HIS A 286 1.67 13.12 6.21
CA HIS A 286 1.44 11.96 5.37
C HIS A 286 0.12 12.13 4.62
N GLN A 287 0.09 11.65 3.39
CA GLN A 287 -1.05 11.75 2.48
C GLN A 287 -1.48 10.34 2.09
N ILE A 288 -2.71 9.98 2.43
CA ILE A 288 -3.35 8.74 1.97
C ILE A 288 -4.10 9.07 0.68
N TYR A 289 -3.61 8.56 -0.44
CA TYR A 289 -4.28 8.62 -1.73
C TYR A 289 -5.29 7.48 -1.80
N PHE A 290 -6.55 7.78 -2.08
CA PHE A 290 -7.69 6.87 -2.00
C PHE A 290 -8.47 6.95 -3.32
N PHE A 291 -8.49 5.84 -4.07
CA PHE A 291 -8.98 5.83 -5.44
C PHE A 291 -10.07 4.78 -5.66
N GLY A 292 -11.08 5.18 -6.43
CA GLY A 292 -12.14 4.31 -6.94
C GLY A 292 -12.95 3.62 -5.84
N GLY A 293 -13.28 2.35 -6.08
CA GLY A 293 -14.21 1.57 -5.28
C GLY A 293 -15.64 1.67 -5.81
N GLN A 294 -16.59 1.18 -5.02
CA GLN A 294 -18.00 1.14 -5.43
C GLN A 294 -18.95 1.28 -4.24
N ASN A 295 -20.14 1.78 -4.51
CA ASN A 295 -21.28 1.68 -3.63
C ASN A 295 -22.20 0.55 -4.13
N LEU A 296 -22.47 -0.43 -3.28
CA LEU A 296 -23.31 -1.58 -3.62
C LEU A 296 -24.81 -1.37 -3.33
N VAL A 297 -25.20 -0.18 -2.87
CA VAL A 297 -26.58 0.14 -2.47
C VAL A 297 -27.16 1.27 -3.35
N PRO A 298 -28.38 1.09 -3.89
CA PRO A 298 -29.23 -0.09 -3.75
C PRO A 298 -28.76 -1.26 -4.62
N TYR A 299 -29.10 -2.48 -4.20
CA TYR A 299 -28.84 -3.71 -4.95
C TYR A 299 -29.36 -3.58 -6.39
N MET A 300 -28.60 -4.07 -7.37
CA MET A 300 -28.84 -3.91 -8.83
C MET A 300 -28.64 -2.49 -9.41
N SER A 301 -28.32 -1.50 -8.59
CA SER A 301 -28.00 -0.14 -9.03
C SER A 301 -26.70 0.32 -8.38
N GLN A 302 -25.68 -0.51 -8.55
CA GLN A 302 -24.36 -0.30 -7.96
C GLN A 302 -23.63 0.78 -8.75
N GLN A 303 -22.90 1.64 -8.03
CA GLN A 303 -22.12 2.72 -8.63
C GLN A 303 -20.65 2.50 -8.35
N GLN A 304 -19.84 2.34 -9.40
CA GLN A 304 -18.39 2.41 -9.30
C GLN A 304 -17.93 3.86 -9.36
N TYR A 305 -16.77 4.12 -8.79
CA TYR A 305 -16.14 5.43 -8.76
C TYR A 305 -14.78 5.42 -9.46
N ASP A 306 -14.41 6.58 -10.00
CA ASP A 306 -13.16 6.94 -10.66
C ASP A 306 -12.53 8.20 -10.01
N ASP A 307 -13.03 8.61 -8.85
CA ASP A 307 -12.56 9.80 -8.14
C ASP A 307 -11.31 9.51 -7.30
N MET A 308 -10.41 10.50 -7.25
CA MET A 308 -9.21 10.50 -6.42
C MET A 308 -9.39 11.42 -5.21
N TRP A 309 -9.10 10.90 -4.02
CA TRP A 309 -9.17 11.63 -2.76
C TRP A 309 -7.85 11.55 -2.00
N ILE A 310 -7.54 12.60 -1.24
CA ILE A 310 -6.39 12.65 -0.35
C ILE A 310 -6.88 12.84 1.08
N LEU A 311 -6.54 11.93 2.00
CA LEU A 311 -6.67 12.15 3.44
C LEU A 311 -5.32 12.55 4.02
N THR A 312 -5.26 13.75 4.58
CA THR A 312 -4.05 14.31 5.21
C THR A 312 -3.89 13.83 6.65
N ILE A 313 -2.66 13.59 7.08
CA ILE A 313 -2.29 13.28 8.47
C ILE A 313 -1.15 14.23 8.86
N PRO A 314 -1.21 14.88 10.03
CA PRO A 314 -2.14 14.63 11.15
C PRO A 314 -3.46 15.42 11.12
N ALA A 315 -3.75 16.15 10.04
CA ALA A 315 -4.94 17.02 9.99
C ALA A 315 -6.28 16.28 9.84
N PHE A 316 -6.27 15.01 9.39
CA PHE A 316 -7.47 14.21 9.05
C PHE A 316 -8.47 14.95 8.15
N THR A 317 -7.97 15.78 7.24
CA THR A 317 -8.79 16.54 6.31
C THR A 317 -8.74 15.90 4.93
N TRP A 318 -9.93 15.63 4.38
CA TRP A 318 -10.13 15.12 3.03
C TRP A 318 -10.03 16.23 2.00
N ILE A 319 -9.41 15.92 0.86
CA ILE A 319 -9.27 16.81 -0.29
C ILE A 319 -9.67 15.99 -1.52
N LYS A 320 -10.62 16.52 -2.32
CA LYS A 320 -10.93 15.95 -3.63
C LYS A 320 -9.89 16.43 -4.63
N VAL A 321 -9.28 15.51 -5.38
CA VAL A 321 -8.41 15.88 -6.49
C VAL A 321 -9.26 16.31 -7.68
N ASP A 322 -8.87 17.41 -8.31
CA ASP A 322 -9.46 17.85 -9.56
C ASP A 322 -8.93 17.02 -10.73
N GLN A 323 -9.84 16.44 -11.50
CA GLN A 323 -9.55 15.54 -12.61
C GLN A 323 -10.27 15.96 -13.91
N GLU A 324 -10.88 17.14 -13.99
CA GLU A 324 -11.78 17.53 -15.09
C GLU A 324 -11.12 17.46 -16.48
N ASP A 325 -9.82 17.78 -16.58
CA ASP A 325 -9.06 17.81 -17.84
C ASP A 325 -8.09 16.62 -17.99
N GLN A 326 -8.29 15.54 -17.24
CA GLN A 326 -7.37 14.40 -17.22
C GLN A 326 -7.89 13.17 -17.94
N SER A 327 -6.98 12.31 -18.40
CA SER A 327 -7.30 10.98 -18.91
C SER A 327 -7.49 9.99 -17.75
N VAL A 328 -8.60 10.16 -17.02
CA VAL A 328 -8.95 9.35 -15.85
C VAL A 328 -9.25 7.91 -16.27
N PRO A 329 -8.75 6.89 -15.54
CA PRO A 329 -9.13 5.51 -15.77
C PRO A 329 -10.64 5.29 -15.55
N PRO A 330 -11.26 4.34 -16.28
CA PRO A 330 -12.64 3.92 -16.02
C PRO A 330 -12.90 3.62 -14.54
N ALA A 331 -14.15 3.85 -14.11
CA ALA A 331 -14.57 3.62 -12.75
C ALA A 331 -14.38 2.15 -12.37
N ARG A 332 -13.79 1.90 -11.20
CA ARG A 332 -13.28 0.55 -10.89
C ARG A 332 -13.29 0.19 -9.42
N ALA A 333 -13.48 -1.10 -9.17
CA ALA A 333 -13.47 -1.69 -7.84
C ALA A 333 -12.64 -2.98 -7.82
N GLY A 334 -12.03 -3.33 -6.69
CA GLY A 334 -11.27 -4.57 -6.53
C GLY A 334 -9.95 -4.57 -7.32
N HIS A 335 -9.40 -3.38 -7.54
CA HIS A 335 -8.05 -3.17 -8.05
C HIS A 335 -7.06 -3.04 -6.89
N THR A 336 -5.77 -3.14 -7.16
CA THR A 336 -4.73 -2.83 -6.18
C THR A 336 -4.00 -1.55 -6.56
N CYS A 337 -3.40 -0.90 -5.56
CA CYS A 337 -2.54 0.26 -5.77
C CYS A 337 -1.24 0.10 -5.01
N ASP A 338 -0.14 0.48 -5.67
CA ASP A 338 1.21 0.39 -5.15
C ASP A 338 1.94 1.72 -5.39
N MET A 339 2.48 2.33 -4.33
CA MET A 339 3.20 3.62 -4.43
C MET A 339 4.71 3.41 -4.61
N VAL A 340 5.28 4.07 -5.61
CA VAL A 340 6.69 4.01 -5.99
C VAL A 340 7.20 5.43 -6.25
N GLY A 341 7.98 5.97 -5.31
CA GLY A 341 8.36 7.38 -5.38
C GLY A 341 7.12 8.28 -5.28
N SER A 342 6.93 9.19 -6.24
CA SER A 342 5.70 9.96 -6.39
C SER A 342 4.61 9.24 -7.19
N GLN A 343 4.86 8.06 -7.75
CA GLN A 343 3.95 7.42 -8.69
C GLN A 343 3.09 6.35 -8.01
N MET A 344 1.78 6.55 -8.00
CA MET A 344 0.82 5.51 -7.66
C MET A 344 0.53 4.67 -8.91
N ILE A 345 0.77 3.38 -8.81
CA ILE A 345 0.49 2.39 -9.85
C ILE A 345 -0.84 1.72 -9.51
N VAL A 346 -1.84 1.83 -10.37
CA VAL A 346 -3.14 1.17 -10.24
C VAL A 346 -3.19 -0.03 -11.17
N ILE A 347 -3.57 -1.19 -10.64
CA ILE A 347 -3.55 -2.45 -11.38
C ILE A 347 -4.92 -3.12 -11.34
N GLY A 348 -5.45 -3.40 -12.54
CA GLY A 348 -6.71 -4.08 -12.78
C GLY A 348 -7.91 -3.36 -12.19
N GLY A 349 -8.90 -4.16 -11.80
CA GLY A 349 -10.19 -3.71 -11.29
C GLY A 349 -11.34 -4.16 -12.17
N TYR A 350 -12.50 -4.31 -11.55
CA TYR A 350 -13.74 -4.55 -12.23
C TYR A 350 -14.33 -3.21 -12.68
N VAL A 351 -14.51 -3.07 -13.99
CA VAL A 351 -15.00 -1.85 -14.66
C VAL A 351 -16.45 -1.99 -15.16
N GLY A 352 -17.19 -3.00 -14.68
CA GLY A 352 -18.57 -3.23 -15.11
C GLY A 352 -18.69 -3.48 -16.61
N ASP A 353 -19.74 -2.91 -17.20
CA ASP A 353 -20.00 -2.96 -18.64
C ASP A 353 -19.35 -1.79 -19.41
N GLU A 354 -18.56 -0.94 -18.74
CA GLU A 354 -17.89 0.20 -19.40
C GLU A 354 -16.92 -0.29 -20.48
N LEU A 355 -16.21 -1.39 -20.21
CA LEU A 355 -15.25 -1.98 -21.14
C LEU A 355 -15.42 -3.50 -21.25
N SER A 356 -15.38 -4.00 -22.49
CA SER A 356 -15.34 -5.44 -22.73
C SER A 356 -14.00 -6.08 -22.35
N CYS A 357 -12.91 -5.29 -22.43
CA CYS A 357 -11.56 -5.61 -21.96
C CYS A 357 -10.88 -4.35 -21.41
N ASP A 358 -10.24 -4.48 -20.25
CA ASP A 358 -9.35 -3.49 -19.64
C ASP A 358 -7.91 -4.02 -19.71
N SER A 359 -7.38 -4.16 -20.94
CA SER A 359 -5.99 -4.57 -21.18
C SER A 359 -5.16 -3.36 -21.63
N PRO A 360 -3.96 -3.12 -21.07
CA PRO A 360 -3.28 -3.94 -20.03
C PRO A 360 -3.80 -3.75 -18.60
N GLY A 361 -4.72 -2.80 -18.38
CA GLY A 361 -5.31 -2.54 -17.07
C GLY A 361 -4.30 -2.02 -16.03
N VAL A 362 -3.32 -1.23 -16.47
CA VAL A 362 -2.31 -0.60 -15.60
C VAL A 362 -2.30 0.89 -15.84
N TYR A 363 -2.44 1.67 -14.77
CA TYR A 363 -2.54 3.13 -14.82
C TYR A 363 -1.56 3.77 -13.84
N ILE A 364 -1.06 4.96 -14.18
CA ILE A 364 -0.10 5.70 -13.37
C ILE A 364 -0.68 7.05 -12.97
N PHE A 365 -0.62 7.37 -11.70
CA PHE A 365 -0.96 8.69 -11.18
C PHE A 365 0.27 9.30 -10.51
N ASP A 366 0.68 10.48 -10.96
CA ASP A 366 1.69 11.30 -10.28
C ASP A 366 1.04 11.97 -9.07
N ALA A 367 1.36 11.45 -7.89
CA ALA A 367 0.83 11.93 -6.62
C ALA A 367 1.34 13.33 -6.24
N SER A 368 2.43 13.82 -6.83
CA SER A 368 2.96 15.17 -6.53
C SER A 368 2.31 16.24 -7.40
N ASN A 369 2.10 15.93 -8.68
CA ASN A 369 1.46 16.85 -9.63
C ASN A 369 -0.06 16.66 -9.71
N LEU A 370 -0.57 15.58 -9.13
CA LEU A 370 -1.98 15.18 -9.14
C LEU A 370 -2.52 14.95 -10.55
N GLN A 371 -1.72 14.26 -11.38
CA GLN A 371 -2.04 14.01 -12.79
C GLN A 371 -1.97 12.52 -13.13
N TRP A 372 -2.89 12.04 -13.96
CA TRP A 372 -2.78 10.75 -14.63
C TRP A 372 -1.74 10.79 -15.75
N GLU A 373 -0.85 9.81 -15.75
CA GLU A 373 0.29 9.73 -16.65
C GLU A 373 0.20 8.50 -17.56
N THR A 374 0.77 8.63 -18.76
CA THR A 374 0.85 7.53 -19.73
C THR A 374 2.16 6.73 -19.63
N THR A 375 3.07 7.15 -18.74
CA THR A 375 4.38 6.54 -18.56
C THR A 375 4.77 6.42 -17.09
N TYR A 376 5.35 5.27 -16.75
CA TYR A 376 6.05 5.03 -15.50
C TYR A 376 7.53 5.42 -15.64
N SER A 377 8.09 6.02 -14.59
CA SER A 377 9.50 6.40 -14.50
C SER A 377 10.19 5.64 -13.36
N ALA A 378 11.16 4.80 -13.71
CA ALA A 378 12.02 4.12 -12.73
C ALA A 378 12.82 5.10 -11.87
N ARG A 379 13.07 6.31 -12.39
CA ARG A 379 13.73 7.40 -11.69
C ARG A 379 12.95 7.90 -10.48
N ALA A 380 11.63 8.04 -10.59
CA ALA A 380 10.78 8.47 -9.47
C ALA A 380 10.93 7.50 -8.29
N GLY A 381 11.04 6.19 -8.59
CA GLY A 381 11.31 5.14 -7.61
C GLY A 381 12.76 5.04 -7.10
N GLY A 382 13.67 5.85 -7.62
CA GLY A 382 15.10 5.82 -7.28
C GLY A 382 15.86 4.61 -7.84
N PHE A 383 15.34 3.97 -8.89
CA PHE A 383 15.90 2.73 -9.47
C PHE A 383 16.88 2.97 -10.63
N ASP A 384 16.88 4.16 -11.23
CA ASP A 384 17.72 4.48 -12.41
C ASP A 384 19.17 4.86 -12.05
N GLY A 385 19.48 4.99 -10.76
CA GLY A 385 20.82 5.29 -10.26
C GLY A 385 21.33 6.71 -10.56
N LYS A 386 20.50 7.59 -11.13
CA LYS A 386 20.84 8.98 -11.46
C LYS A 386 20.38 9.93 -10.33
N ASN A 387 21.11 11.02 -10.11
CA ASN A 387 20.76 12.01 -9.09
C ASN A 387 19.51 12.81 -9.51
N SER A 388 18.76 13.28 -8.51
CA SER A 388 17.44 13.91 -8.60
C SER A 388 17.40 15.34 -9.16
N ASP A 389 18.48 15.86 -9.74
CA ASP A 389 18.66 17.29 -10.04
C ASP A 389 18.16 17.73 -11.43
N ASP A 390 17.24 16.98 -12.04
CA ASP A 390 16.74 17.18 -13.42
C ASP A 390 15.20 17.28 -13.38
N ASP A 391 14.59 18.06 -14.28
CA ASP A 391 13.15 18.41 -14.37
C ASP A 391 12.20 17.25 -14.76
N GLY A 392 12.35 16.07 -14.16
CA GLY A 392 11.49 14.89 -14.38
C GLY A 392 10.86 14.35 -13.10
N PRO A 393 10.06 13.26 -13.18
CA PRO A 393 9.44 12.60 -12.02
C PRO A 393 10.49 12.27 -10.95
N GLY A 394 10.40 12.97 -9.83
CA GLY A 394 11.36 12.93 -8.74
C GLY A 394 10.86 12.16 -7.52
N PRO A 395 11.56 12.27 -6.38
CA PRO A 395 10.99 11.83 -5.11
C PRO A 395 9.70 12.60 -4.80
N TYR A 396 8.80 11.99 -4.02
CA TYR A 396 7.51 12.60 -3.69
C TYR A 396 7.66 13.99 -3.05
N ARG A 397 6.87 14.93 -3.57
CA ARG A 397 6.63 16.27 -3.03
C ARG A 397 5.18 16.43 -2.64
N VAL A 398 4.94 17.18 -1.58
CA VAL A 398 3.59 17.52 -1.09
C VAL A 398 2.89 18.43 -2.13
N PRO A 399 1.71 18.04 -2.65
CA PRO A 399 0.99 18.85 -3.64
C PRO A 399 0.52 20.19 -3.07
N LYS A 400 0.41 21.19 -3.96
CA LYS A 400 -0.08 22.53 -3.58
C LYS A 400 -1.44 22.50 -2.86
N VAL A 401 -2.40 21.71 -3.35
CA VAL A 401 -3.73 21.61 -2.72
C VAL A 401 -3.67 21.07 -1.28
N VAL A 402 -2.66 20.25 -0.96
CA VAL A 402 -2.41 19.76 0.39
C VAL A 402 -1.75 20.86 1.23
N ILE A 403 -0.73 21.53 0.69
CA ILE A 403 -0.05 22.67 1.35
C ILE A 403 -1.05 23.77 1.70
N ASP A 404 -2.02 24.05 0.83
CA ASP A 404 -3.04 25.07 1.08
C ASP A 404 -3.95 24.71 2.28
N VAL A 405 -4.06 23.42 2.63
CA VAL A 405 -4.82 22.93 3.79
C VAL A 405 -3.98 22.84 5.06
N ILE A 406 -2.75 22.32 4.97
CA ILE A 406 -1.93 22.02 6.16
C ILE A 406 -0.74 22.96 6.37
N GLY A 407 -0.50 23.89 5.45
CA GLY A 407 0.69 24.74 5.40
C GLY A 407 1.97 23.98 5.04
N GLY A 408 3.11 24.68 5.02
CA GLY A 408 4.43 24.11 4.75
C GLY A 408 4.92 24.41 3.34
N SER A 409 5.72 23.50 2.79
CA SER A 409 6.31 23.55 1.45
C SER A 409 6.20 22.15 0.79
N PRO A 410 6.57 22.02 -0.50
CA PRO A 410 6.60 20.72 -1.18
C PRO A 410 7.50 19.67 -0.50
N GLU A 411 8.47 20.10 0.31
CA GLU A 411 9.40 19.22 1.03
C GLU A 411 8.86 18.81 2.41
N GLY A 412 7.90 19.54 2.97
CA GLY A 412 7.37 19.31 4.32
C GLY A 412 7.11 20.59 5.11
N GLY A 413 7.33 20.56 6.42
CA GLY A 413 7.09 21.68 7.31
C GLY A 413 5.60 21.97 7.55
N ALA A 414 4.75 20.94 7.54
CA ALA A 414 3.32 21.10 7.80
C ALA A 414 3.07 21.89 9.09
N LYS A 415 2.25 22.93 9.00
CA LYS A 415 1.93 23.84 10.12
C LYS A 415 0.76 23.32 10.94
N VAL A 416 -0.15 22.58 10.31
CA VAL A 416 -1.25 21.89 11.00
C VAL A 416 -0.74 20.56 11.52
N THR A 417 -0.51 20.49 12.83
CA THR A 417 0.03 19.30 13.49
C THR A 417 -1.02 18.50 14.27
N LYS A 418 -2.28 18.94 14.25
CA LYS A 418 -3.42 18.31 14.93
C LYS A 418 -4.67 18.33 14.06
N PRO A 419 -5.57 17.36 14.21
CA PRO A 419 -6.89 17.44 13.60
C PRO A 419 -7.71 18.58 14.23
N VAL A 420 -8.64 19.13 13.46
CA VAL A 420 -9.57 20.17 13.94
C VAL A 420 -10.41 19.64 15.09
N ARG A 421 -10.93 18.41 14.95
CA ARG A 421 -11.62 17.72 16.04
C ARG A 421 -10.61 17.00 16.92
N LYS A 422 -10.64 17.34 18.21
CA LYS A 422 -9.77 16.77 19.24
C LYS A 422 -9.76 15.24 19.16
N ALA A 423 -8.58 14.67 18.99
CA ALA A 423 -8.37 13.23 18.95
C ALA A 423 -8.69 12.57 20.30
N ASP A 424 -8.90 11.26 20.27
CA ASP A 424 -8.97 10.45 21.49
C ASP A 424 -7.65 10.54 22.29
N PRO A 425 -7.67 10.72 23.62
CA PRO A 425 -6.45 10.73 24.44
C PRO A 425 -5.56 9.50 24.33
N ASP A 426 -6.11 8.33 23.99
CA ASP A 426 -5.34 7.10 23.74
C ASP A 426 -4.70 7.09 22.33
N SER A 427 -5.01 8.07 21.47
CA SER A 427 -4.51 8.17 20.11
C SER A 427 -3.14 8.86 20.07
N PRO A 428 -2.16 8.35 19.30
CA PRO A 428 -0.88 9.02 19.10
C PRO A 428 -1.01 10.33 18.30
N ILE A 429 -2.19 10.62 17.75
CA ILE A 429 -2.52 11.90 17.11
C ILE A 429 -2.76 13.00 18.17
N PHE A 430 -3.12 12.63 19.41
CA PHE A 430 -3.57 13.56 20.45
C PHE A 430 -2.58 14.67 20.80
N THR A 431 -1.29 14.33 20.92
CA THR A 431 -0.26 15.28 21.30
C THR A 431 0.05 16.28 20.20
N GLY A 432 -0.15 15.87 18.93
CA GLY A 432 0.18 16.64 17.72
C GLY A 432 1.61 17.15 17.67
N GLU A 433 2.50 16.55 18.43
CA GLU A 433 3.93 16.74 18.26
C GLU A 433 4.36 15.80 17.15
N PRO A 434 5.18 16.24 16.17
CA PRO A 434 5.77 15.35 15.17
C PRO A 434 6.44 14.22 15.93
N PRO A 435 5.89 13.00 15.88
CA PRO A 435 6.34 11.96 16.77
C PRO A 435 7.76 11.60 16.35
N GLY A 436 8.60 11.31 17.35
CA GLY A 436 9.92 10.72 17.10
C GLY A 436 9.80 9.28 16.60
N TYR A 437 9.05 9.05 15.51
CA TYR A 437 9.00 7.78 14.80
C TYR A 437 10.43 7.46 14.41
N ARG A 438 11.05 6.59 15.23
CA ARG A 438 12.38 6.09 14.94
C ARG A 438 12.15 5.05 13.87
N TYR A 439 12.43 5.39 12.61
CA TYR A 439 12.60 4.40 11.55
C TYR A 439 13.51 3.30 12.10
N THR A 440 12.92 2.18 12.50
CA THR A 440 13.64 1.13 13.21
C THR A 440 14.55 0.49 12.17
N ARG A 441 15.82 0.81 12.28
CA ARG A 441 16.85 0.37 11.36
C ARG A 441 17.22 -1.06 11.70
N TYR A 442 16.77 -2.03 10.92
CA TYR A 442 17.33 -3.38 10.99
C TYR A 442 18.61 -3.46 10.13
N PRO A 443 19.62 -4.23 10.57
CA PRO A 443 20.94 -4.24 9.96
C PRO A 443 20.88 -4.74 8.52
N THR A 444 21.38 -3.92 7.59
CA THR A 444 21.64 -4.35 6.22
C THR A 444 22.76 -5.39 6.26
N VAL A 445 22.46 -6.65 5.95
CA VAL A 445 23.52 -7.65 5.70
C VAL A 445 24.30 -7.18 4.48
N SER A 446 25.53 -6.71 4.73
CA SER A 446 26.44 -6.28 3.68
C SER A 446 27.28 -7.48 3.29
N TYR A 447 27.09 -8.00 2.08
CA TYR A 447 28.02 -8.97 1.51
C TYR A 447 29.25 -8.20 1.00
N ALA A 448 30.40 -8.39 1.66
CA ALA A 448 31.68 -7.98 1.10
C ALA A 448 32.20 -9.15 0.26
N THR A 449 32.27 -8.95 -1.05
CA THR A 449 32.87 -9.90 -1.99
C THR A 449 34.32 -9.50 -2.17
N HIS A 450 35.24 -10.29 -1.65
CA HIS A 450 36.66 -10.14 -1.97
C HIS A 450 37.00 -11.12 -3.10
N THR A 451 37.37 -10.57 -4.26
CA THR A 451 37.95 -11.35 -5.36
C THR A 451 39.47 -11.26 -5.22
N ALA A 452 40.11 -12.39 -4.92
CA ALA A 452 41.56 -12.47 -4.93
C ALA A 452 42.06 -12.46 -6.39
N SER A 453 43.33 -12.09 -6.59
CA SER A 453 43.96 -11.99 -7.93
C SER A 453 44.04 -13.32 -8.69
N ASP A 454 43.71 -14.44 -8.06
CA ASP A 454 43.64 -15.78 -8.63
C ASP A 454 42.21 -16.18 -9.08
N GLY A 455 41.23 -15.28 -8.94
CA GLY A 455 39.84 -15.51 -9.35
C GLY A 455 38.96 -16.19 -8.28
N THR A 456 39.49 -16.46 -7.09
CA THR A 456 38.72 -17.07 -6.00
C THR A 456 37.83 -16.03 -5.32
N ILE A 457 36.54 -16.36 -5.14
CA ILE A 457 35.54 -15.50 -4.49
C ILE A 457 35.29 -16.02 -3.08
N THR A 458 35.63 -15.21 -2.07
CA THR A 458 35.34 -15.53 -0.67
C THR A 458 34.27 -14.58 -0.12
N THR A 459 33.18 -15.14 0.41
CA THR A 459 32.06 -14.40 1.00
C THR A 459 32.18 -14.46 2.53
N SER A 460 32.44 -13.34 3.18
CA SER A 460 32.49 -13.25 4.65
C SER A 460 31.31 -12.45 5.20
N THR A 461 30.59 -13.03 6.15
CA THR A 461 29.53 -12.37 6.94
C THR A 461 30.13 -11.73 8.19
N ASN A 462 30.16 -10.38 8.25
CA ASN A 462 30.54 -9.66 9.46
C ASN A 462 29.29 -9.24 10.25
N ILE A 463 29.16 -9.77 11.47
CA ILE A 463 28.19 -9.33 12.49
C ILE A 463 28.97 -8.44 13.47
N SER A 464 28.69 -7.14 13.48
CA SER A 464 29.27 -6.23 14.48
C SER A 464 28.40 -6.23 15.75
N ASN A 465 28.86 -6.91 16.80
CA ASN A 465 28.32 -6.75 18.16
C ASN A 465 28.98 -5.53 18.84
N PRO A 466 28.27 -4.78 19.70
CA PRO A 466 28.87 -3.78 20.55
C PRO A 466 29.63 -4.47 21.69
N GLY A 467 30.94 -4.25 21.76
CA GLY A 467 31.78 -4.66 22.89
C GLY A 467 31.63 -3.70 24.07
N ASN A 468 31.56 -4.26 25.27
CA ASN A 468 31.81 -3.56 26.53
C ASN A 468 33.30 -3.26 26.63
N ASP A 469 33.66 -2.03 27.03
CA ASP A 469 34.97 -1.75 27.61
C ASP A 469 34.79 -0.92 28.89
N ASP A 470 35.34 -1.47 29.96
CA ASP A 470 35.54 -0.84 31.26
C ASP A 470 36.92 -0.12 31.31
N ASP A 471 36.99 0.74 32.31
CA ASP A 471 37.95 1.79 32.67
C ASP A 471 39.45 1.40 32.78
N GLY A 472 40.34 2.40 32.64
CA GLY A 472 41.71 2.34 33.19
C GLY A 472 42.84 3.11 32.49
N GLY A 473 43.21 4.28 33.04
CA GLY A 473 44.60 4.60 33.42
C GLY A 473 45.58 5.22 32.39
N SER A 474 46.10 6.40 32.74
CA SER A 474 47.09 7.25 32.06
C SER A 474 48.51 6.68 31.95
N ASN A 475 49.31 7.13 30.95
CA ASN A 475 50.68 7.64 31.15
C ASN A 475 51.17 8.46 29.93
N ILE A 476 51.81 9.59 30.25
CA ILE A 476 52.25 10.67 29.35
C ILE A 476 53.75 10.54 29.05
N GLY A 477 54.14 10.67 27.78
CA GLY A 477 55.54 10.87 27.40
C GLY A 477 55.77 10.93 25.88
N ALA A 478 56.40 12.02 25.42
CA ALA A 478 56.92 12.28 24.07
C ALA A 478 56.00 12.97 23.03
N ILE A 479 55.55 14.19 23.35
CA ILE A 479 55.02 15.17 22.38
C ILE A 479 55.97 16.37 22.35
N VAL A 480 56.72 16.59 21.27
CA VAL A 480 56.94 17.96 20.73
C VAL A 480 57.22 17.98 19.21
N GLY A 481 57.65 16.90 18.54
CA GLY A 481 58.00 16.95 17.09
C GLY A 481 56.91 16.59 16.08
N GLY A 482 55.84 15.90 16.48
CA GLY A 482 54.85 15.27 15.56
C GLY A 482 53.53 16.02 15.39
N VAL A 483 53.36 17.17 16.04
CA VAL A 483 52.04 17.80 16.24
C VAL A 483 51.44 18.32 14.94
N VAL A 484 52.23 18.89 14.02
CA VAL A 484 51.68 19.47 12.77
C VAL A 484 51.36 18.39 11.72
N GLY A 485 52.24 17.40 11.53
CA GLY A 485 51.99 16.28 10.61
C GLY A 485 50.90 15.32 11.11
N GLY A 486 50.85 15.08 12.42
CA GLY A 486 49.82 14.27 13.07
C GLY A 486 48.43 14.89 12.95
N ILE A 487 48.29 16.21 13.11
CA ILE A 487 46.99 16.89 12.97
C ILE A 487 46.48 16.78 11.53
N VAL A 488 47.32 16.99 10.52
CA VAL A 488 46.90 16.87 9.11
C VAL A 488 46.50 15.43 8.77
N PHE A 489 47.25 14.44 9.26
CA PHE A 489 46.95 13.03 9.02
C PHE A 489 45.65 12.58 9.72
N ILE A 490 45.43 13.03 10.96
CA ILE A 490 44.20 12.75 11.71
C ILE A 490 43.00 13.42 11.03
N VAL A 491 43.14 14.67 10.59
CA VAL A 491 42.08 15.38 9.86
C VAL A 491 41.75 14.67 8.54
N ALA A 492 42.76 14.20 7.80
CA ALA A 492 42.53 13.43 6.57
C ALA A 492 41.82 12.09 6.84
N LEU A 493 42.17 11.38 7.91
CA LEU A 493 41.47 10.15 8.32
C LEU A 493 40.04 10.42 8.80
N LEU A 494 39.79 11.54 9.48
CA LEU A 494 38.45 11.96 9.87
C LEU A 494 37.59 12.30 8.65
N PHE A 495 38.13 13.00 7.65
CA PHE A 495 37.43 13.27 6.39
C PHE A 495 37.18 12.00 5.57
N LEU A 496 38.14 11.08 5.51
CA LEU A 496 37.97 9.80 4.83
C LEU A 496 36.94 8.92 5.56
N GLY A 497 36.97 8.89 6.89
CA GLY A 497 35.98 8.23 7.73
C GLY A 497 34.58 8.83 7.53
N ALA A 498 34.46 10.17 7.56
CA ALA A 498 33.22 10.87 7.28
C ALA A 498 32.71 10.61 5.86
N TYR A 499 33.59 10.54 4.86
CA TYR A 499 33.24 10.23 3.48
C TYR A 499 32.76 8.78 3.30
N ILE A 500 33.41 7.82 3.97
CA ILE A 500 32.98 6.41 3.96
C ILE A 500 31.64 6.24 4.70
N LEU A 501 31.47 6.90 5.85
CA LEU A 501 30.20 6.92 6.58
C LEU A 501 29.10 7.62 5.79
N TYR A 502 29.40 8.71 5.09
CA TYR A 502 28.48 9.41 4.19
C TYR A 502 28.05 8.53 3.01
N ARG A 503 28.99 7.83 2.36
CA ARG A 503 28.70 6.88 1.27
C ARG A 503 27.89 5.67 1.75
N ARG A 504 28.20 5.13 2.93
CA ARG A 504 27.39 4.07 3.57
C ARG A 504 26.00 4.59 3.90
N LYS A 505 25.90 5.78 4.48
CA LYS A 505 24.62 6.42 4.82
C LYS A 505 23.76 6.69 3.59
N ILE A 506 24.33 7.15 2.47
CA ILE A 506 23.58 7.32 1.22
C ILE A 506 23.08 5.98 0.67
N LYS A 507 23.90 4.93 0.67
CA LYS A 507 23.47 3.61 0.22
C LYS A 507 22.36 3.04 1.10
N GLU A 508 22.44 3.29 2.40
CA GLU A 508 21.42 2.92 3.39
C GLU A 508 20.13 3.74 3.23
N LEU A 509 20.23 5.05 2.98
CA LEU A 509 19.08 5.92 2.73
C LEU A 509 18.35 5.52 1.44
N ARG A 510 19.08 5.10 0.40
CA ARG A 510 18.49 4.55 -0.84
C ARG A 510 17.81 3.20 -0.61
N ALA A 511 18.42 2.31 0.19
CA ALA A 511 17.79 1.04 0.57
C ALA A 511 16.54 1.25 1.45
N ASN A 512 16.55 2.26 2.31
CA ASN A 512 15.38 2.67 3.10
C ASN A 512 14.30 3.24 2.19
N ALA A 513 14.60 4.18 1.29
CA ALA A 513 13.64 4.70 0.32
C ALA A 513 13.03 3.59 -0.56
N ALA A 514 13.78 2.52 -0.86
CA ALA A 514 13.24 1.35 -1.54
C ALA A 514 12.27 0.52 -0.68
N MET A 515 12.41 0.52 0.65
CA MET A 515 11.52 -0.20 1.58
C MET A 515 10.24 0.57 1.93
N PHE A 516 10.26 1.90 1.86
CA PHE A 516 9.13 2.76 2.22
C PHE A 516 8.48 3.36 0.96
N PRO A 517 7.18 3.12 0.71
CA PRO A 517 6.47 3.79 -0.37
C PRO A 517 6.52 5.32 -0.17
N GLY A 518 7.08 6.06 -1.15
CA GLY A 518 6.99 7.52 -1.23
C GLY A 518 7.72 8.36 -0.17
N SER A 519 8.91 7.95 0.31
CA SER A 519 9.75 8.81 1.19
C SER A 519 11.04 9.29 0.50
N VAL A 520 11.47 10.51 0.84
CA VAL A 520 12.67 11.17 0.28
C VAL A 520 13.87 10.97 1.22
N PRO A 521 15.08 10.64 0.72
CA PRO A 521 16.27 10.60 1.55
C PRO A 521 16.72 12.02 1.99
N PRO A 522 17.10 12.22 3.27
CA PRO A 522 17.59 13.51 3.75
C PRO A 522 18.96 13.82 3.14
N GLY A 523 19.03 14.83 2.26
CA GLY A 523 20.28 15.28 1.66
C GLY A 523 20.19 16.42 0.64
N SER A 524 19.02 16.74 0.10
CA SER A 524 18.86 17.80 -0.91
C SER A 524 18.31 19.10 -0.32
N ALA A 525 19.02 19.70 0.62
CA ALA A 525 18.83 21.11 0.95
C ALA A 525 19.66 21.95 -0.04
N GLY A 526 19.07 22.27 -1.20
CA GLY A 526 19.65 23.25 -2.12
C GLY A 526 19.61 24.64 -1.48
N LYS A 527 20.76 25.33 -1.49
CA LYS A 527 20.88 26.71 -1.03
C LYS A 527 19.94 27.60 -1.85
N GLU A 528 19.11 28.40 -1.18
CA GLU A 528 18.40 29.53 -1.77
C GLU A 528 19.39 30.43 -2.53
N TYR A 529 19.17 30.57 -3.83
CA TYR A 529 19.64 31.73 -4.58
C TYR A 529 18.43 32.63 -4.79
N SER A 530 18.43 33.76 -4.11
CA SER A 530 17.54 34.87 -4.39
C SER A 530 17.96 35.46 -5.74
N ASP A 531 17.07 35.41 -6.74
CA ASP A 531 17.24 36.24 -7.92
C ASP A 531 16.04 37.18 -8.04
N ASP A 532 16.35 38.45 -7.81
CA ASP A 532 15.48 39.61 -7.96
C ASP A 532 15.58 40.03 -9.44
N GLY A 533 14.52 39.79 -10.20
CA GLY A 533 14.53 39.90 -11.65
C GLY A 533 13.24 40.49 -12.19
N THR A 534 13.03 41.78 -11.92
CA THR A 534 12.06 42.63 -12.62
C THR A 534 12.09 42.44 -14.15
N SER A 535 10.94 42.16 -14.77
CA SER A 535 10.70 42.62 -16.14
C SER A 535 9.23 42.92 -16.39
N GLN A 536 9.05 44.10 -16.97
CA GLN A 536 7.80 44.78 -17.20
C GLN A 536 7.00 44.18 -18.36
N GLY A 537 5.68 44.19 -18.15
CA GLY A 537 4.59 44.47 -19.08
C GLY A 537 4.82 44.45 -20.60
N ARG A 538 3.91 43.76 -21.29
CA ARG A 538 3.28 44.31 -22.49
C ARG A 538 1.83 43.82 -22.62
N ASN A 539 0.97 44.83 -22.77
CA ASN A 539 -0.47 44.79 -22.92
C ASN A 539 -0.87 44.51 -24.39
N SER A 540 -2.19 44.35 -24.60
CA SER A 540 -2.97 44.32 -25.87
C SER A 540 -3.19 42.91 -26.46
N ASN A 541 -4.38 42.46 -26.88
CA ASN A 541 -5.64 43.12 -27.23
C ASN A 541 -6.85 42.18 -27.03
N SER A 542 -7.98 42.81 -26.74
CA SER A 542 -9.36 42.31 -26.74
C SER A 542 -9.87 41.92 -28.13
N VAL A 543 -10.57 40.77 -28.26
CA VAL A 543 -11.76 40.60 -29.13
C VAL A 543 -12.67 39.49 -28.56
N GLN A 544 -13.89 39.86 -28.18
CA GLN A 544 -15.10 39.03 -28.19
C GLN A 544 -16.00 39.59 -29.32
N PRO A 545 -16.91 38.83 -29.98
CA PRO A 545 -18.14 38.37 -29.31
C PRO A 545 -18.86 37.12 -29.87
N GLY A 546 -19.83 36.63 -29.08
CA GLY A 546 -21.03 35.88 -29.51
C GLY A 546 -20.96 34.38 -29.19
N GLY A 547 -21.82 33.75 -28.39
CA GLY A 547 -23.16 34.08 -27.92
C GLY A 547 -24.21 33.22 -28.61
N PHE A 548 -24.42 31.97 -28.15
CA PHE A 548 -25.62 31.17 -28.41
C PHE A 548 -25.80 30.06 -27.33
N ALA A 549 -26.88 30.19 -26.56
CA ALA A 549 -27.65 29.16 -25.89
C ALA A 549 -29.13 29.43 -26.32
N PRO A 550 -30.14 28.55 -26.19
CA PRO A 550 -30.30 27.53 -25.14
C PRO A 550 -31.00 26.22 -25.60
N LEU A 551 -31.20 25.28 -24.65
CA LEU A 551 -32.29 24.29 -24.47
C LEU A 551 -31.80 23.37 -23.33
N GLY A 552 -32.37 23.26 -22.12
CA GLY A 552 -33.76 23.33 -21.71
C GLY A 552 -34.25 21.92 -21.33
N ARG A 553 -33.94 21.42 -20.12
CA ARG A 553 -34.67 20.29 -19.53
C ARG A 553 -34.72 20.37 -18.00
N ASN A 554 -35.91 20.74 -17.52
CA ASN A 554 -36.35 20.65 -16.13
C ASN A 554 -36.45 19.18 -15.67
N GLY A 555 -36.05 18.92 -14.43
CA GLY A 555 -36.35 17.70 -13.68
C GLY A 555 -36.12 17.96 -12.20
N SER A 556 -37.22 18.01 -11.44
CA SER A 556 -37.37 18.52 -10.08
C SER A 556 -36.63 17.73 -8.99
N THR A 557 -36.02 18.47 -8.07
CA THR A 557 -35.58 18.06 -6.74
C THR A 557 -36.75 18.10 -5.75
N GLN A 558 -37.24 16.95 -5.28
CA GLN A 558 -37.86 16.67 -3.96
C GLN A 558 -38.51 15.27 -3.99
N ASP A 559 -38.55 14.61 -2.82
CA ASP A 559 -39.00 13.23 -2.52
C ASP A 559 -37.94 12.14 -2.84
N LEU A 560 -37.37 11.35 -1.92
CA LEU A 560 -37.87 10.78 -0.66
C LEU A 560 -36.73 10.60 0.37
N MET A 561 -36.88 11.23 1.53
CA MET A 561 -36.35 10.72 2.80
C MET A 561 -37.42 9.78 3.37
N GLY A 562 -37.15 8.48 3.37
CA GLY A 562 -38.01 7.49 4.01
C GLY A 562 -37.15 6.43 4.69
N GLU A 563 -37.21 6.37 6.01
CA GLU A 563 -36.62 5.28 6.79
C GLU A 563 -37.25 3.93 6.37
N PRO A 564 -36.48 2.84 6.26
CA PRO A 564 -37.03 1.53 5.92
C PRO A 564 -37.91 1.01 7.06
N SER A 565 -39.13 0.58 6.73
CA SER A 565 -40.08 0.05 7.70
C SER A 565 -39.69 -1.36 8.18
N PHE A 566 -40.01 -1.65 9.45
CA PHE A 566 -39.77 -2.92 10.14
C PHE A 566 -40.21 -4.18 9.35
N TRP A 567 -41.26 -4.08 8.54
CA TRP A 567 -41.79 -5.19 7.75
C TRP A 567 -41.05 -5.44 6.43
N GLY A 568 -40.37 -4.43 5.86
CA GLY A 568 -39.51 -4.61 4.69
C GLY A 568 -38.24 -5.44 4.98
N VAL A 569 -37.81 -5.46 6.24
CA VAL A 569 -36.61 -6.16 6.73
C VAL A 569 -36.86 -7.66 6.96
N LEU A 570 -38.11 -8.08 7.19
CA LEU A 570 -38.44 -9.43 7.65
C LEU A 570 -38.70 -10.45 6.51
N LEU A 571 -39.00 -9.99 5.29
CA LEU A 571 -39.49 -10.84 4.19
C LEU A 571 -38.47 -11.06 3.06
N SER A 572 -37.26 -10.52 3.17
CA SER A 572 -36.18 -10.76 2.20
C SER A 572 -35.13 -11.68 2.83
N PRO A 573 -34.92 -12.92 2.33
CA PRO A 573 -33.75 -13.69 2.73
C PRO A 573 -32.52 -12.89 2.29
N ARG A 574 -31.81 -12.30 3.25
CA ARG A 574 -30.67 -11.39 3.05
C ARG A 574 -29.65 -12.05 2.13
N ARG A 575 -29.69 -11.70 0.84
CA ARG A 575 -28.68 -12.09 -0.15
C ARG A 575 -27.44 -11.24 0.10
N SER A 576 -26.29 -11.91 0.11
CA SER A 576 -24.98 -11.30 0.33
C SER A 576 -24.71 -10.20 -0.70
N LEU A 577 -24.23 -9.05 -0.22
CA LEU A 577 -23.54 -8.07 -1.07
C LEU A 577 -22.29 -8.77 -1.58
N ARG A 578 -22.37 -9.32 -2.79
CA ARG A 578 -21.18 -9.71 -3.56
C ARG A 578 -20.92 -8.60 -4.56
N VAL A 579 -19.74 -8.64 -5.17
CA VAL A 579 -19.59 -8.22 -6.57
C VAL A 579 -20.50 -9.13 -7.39
N VAL A 580 -21.80 -8.83 -7.43
CA VAL A 580 -22.79 -9.60 -8.20
C VAL A 580 -22.61 -9.18 -9.65
N ASN A 581 -21.74 -9.92 -10.33
CA ASN A 581 -21.62 -9.95 -11.76
C ASN A 581 -22.97 -10.40 -12.37
N HIS A 582 -23.62 -9.53 -13.12
CA HIS A 582 -24.46 -9.97 -14.24
C HIS A 582 -23.69 -9.68 -15.53
#